data_AF-A0A8A2UEC3-F1
#
_entry.id   AF-A0A8A2UEC3-F1
#
_cell.length_a   1.000
_cell.length_b   1.000
_cell.length_c   1.000
_cell.angle_alpha   90.00
_cell.angle_beta   90.00
_cell.angle_gamma   90.00
#
_symmetry.space_group_name_H-M   'P 1'
#
loop_
_entity.id
_entity.type
_entity.pdbx_description
1 polymer ?
#
loop_
_entity_poly.entity_id
_entity_poly.type
_entity_poly.pdbx_seq_one_letter_code
_entity_poly.pdbx_strand_id
1 'polypeptide(L)'
;MSESQPATAYPTEEQYDRWADRAEEYGMSISEFIQAMVEAGLKKFDARVEPDESHRELREQRNDIKDELERARDRIDTLEDQLHGTERETIRTYVEKNPGATYEEVTQHIIDTAPDRINGHLDALQGDSIETVGDRYYPATMKPQEGVADAA
;
A
#
# COMPACT_ATOMS: atom_id res chain seq x y z
N MET A 1 -18.56 47.63 31.14
CA MET A 1 -17.44 46.89 31.76
C MET A 1 -17.90 45.44 31.86
N SER A 2 -17.39 44.55 31.02
CA SER A 2 -17.69 43.11 31.15
C SER A 2 -16.97 42.57 32.37
N GLU A 3 -17.66 41.76 33.17
CA GLU A 3 -17.05 41.05 34.29
C GLU A 3 -16.07 40.00 33.72
N SER A 4 -14.78 40.13 34.04
CA SER A 4 -13.75 39.15 33.66
C SER A 4 -13.66 38.06 34.73
N GLN A 5 -13.72 36.81 34.31
CA GLN A 5 -13.47 35.65 35.18
C GLN A 5 -12.04 35.13 34.97
N PRO A 6 -11.32 34.73 36.03
CA PRO A 6 -9.97 34.19 35.87
C PRO A 6 -10.04 32.81 35.20
N ALA A 7 -9.27 32.64 34.13
CA ALA A 7 -9.05 31.37 33.46
C ALA A 7 -7.54 31.07 33.43
N THR A 8 -7.15 29.91 33.96
CA THR A 8 -5.74 29.49 34.01
C THR A 8 -5.52 28.35 33.04
N ALA A 9 -4.55 28.52 32.14
CA ALA A 9 -4.02 27.46 31.30
C ALA A 9 -2.55 27.20 31.65
N TYR A 10 -2.07 25.99 31.37
CA TYR A 10 -0.70 25.56 31.65
C TYR A 10 0.02 25.25 30.33
N PRO A 11 0.51 26.25 29.59
CA PRO A 11 1.32 26.03 28.40
C PRO A 11 2.70 25.47 28.79
N THR A 12 3.36 24.82 27.84
CA THR A 12 4.79 24.52 27.95
C THR A 12 5.63 25.80 27.86
N GLU A 13 6.87 25.76 28.36
CA GLU A 13 7.80 26.90 28.32
C GLU A 13 8.00 27.41 26.87
N GLU A 14 8.26 26.51 25.92
CA GLU A 14 8.43 26.85 24.50
C GLU A 14 7.20 27.52 23.86
N GLN A 15 5.99 27.14 24.30
CA GLN A 15 4.76 27.76 23.82
C GLN A 15 4.60 29.16 24.41
N TYR A 16 4.91 29.32 25.69
CA TYR A 16 4.82 30.60 26.38
C TYR A 16 5.80 31.62 25.79
N ASP A 17 7.06 31.23 25.60
CA ASP A 17 8.09 32.09 25.01
C ASP A 17 7.70 32.55 23.61
N ARG A 18 7.22 31.63 22.78
CA ARG A 18 6.74 31.95 21.43
C ARG A 18 5.56 32.92 21.46
N TRP A 19 4.66 32.81 22.43
CA TRP A 19 3.53 33.74 22.55
C TRP A 19 3.97 35.10 23.09
N ALA A 20 4.96 35.13 23.99
CA ALA A 20 5.55 36.36 24.50
C ALA A 20 6.20 37.17 23.37
N ASP A 21 7.03 36.53 22.54
CA ASP A 21 7.68 37.16 21.39
C ASP A 21 6.65 37.77 20.41
N ARG A 22 5.56 37.04 20.16
CA ARG A 22 4.48 37.50 19.29
C ARG A 22 3.65 38.60 19.92
N ALA A 23 3.37 38.54 21.22
CA ALA A 23 2.66 39.60 21.92
C ALA A 23 3.45 40.91 21.87
N GLU A 24 4.78 40.84 22.01
CA GLU A 24 5.68 41.99 21.84
C GLU A 24 5.67 42.52 20.39
N GLU A 25 5.71 41.64 19.38
CA GLU A 25 5.58 42.00 17.96
C GLU A 25 4.29 42.80 17.68
N TYR A 26 3.19 42.45 18.34
CA TYR A 26 1.90 43.13 18.20
C TYR A 26 1.68 44.26 19.22
N GLY A 27 2.65 44.55 20.09
CA GLY A 27 2.57 45.64 21.09
C GLY A 27 1.48 45.45 22.14
N MET A 28 1.16 44.20 22.50
CA MET A 28 0.09 43.84 23.44
C MET A 28 0.62 43.00 24.60
N SER A 29 -0.14 42.94 25.70
CA SER A 29 0.20 42.02 26.79
C SER A 29 -0.04 40.56 26.37
N ILE A 30 0.66 39.63 27.02
CA ILE A 30 0.50 38.21 26.72
C ILE A 30 -0.93 37.71 26.96
N SER A 31 -1.62 38.26 27.97
CA SER A 31 -3.01 37.92 28.27
C SER A 31 -3.97 38.40 27.17
N GLU A 32 -3.74 39.60 26.64
CA GLU A 32 -4.51 40.14 25.52
C GLU A 32 -4.23 39.38 24.23
N PHE A 33 -2.97 38.98 24.00
CA PHE A 33 -2.59 38.13 22.88
C PHE A 33 -3.28 36.77 22.95
N ILE A 34 -3.24 36.10 24.10
CA ILE A 34 -3.91 34.81 24.31
C ILE A 34 -5.42 34.97 24.10
N GLN A 35 -6.03 36.01 24.65
CA GLN A 35 -7.46 36.28 24.45
C GLN A 35 -7.80 36.49 22.97
N ALA A 36 -7.06 37.35 22.27
CA ALA A 36 -7.28 37.64 20.85
C ALA A 36 -7.08 36.40 19.97
N MET A 37 -6.07 35.58 20.27
CA MET A 37 -5.82 34.33 19.54
C MET A 37 -6.87 33.26 19.82
N VAL A 38 -7.39 33.17 21.05
CA VAL A 38 -8.51 32.28 21.39
C VAL A 38 -9.78 32.73 20.68
N GLU A 39 -10.09 34.04 20.68
CA GLU A 39 -11.24 34.60 19.96
C GLU A 39 -11.10 34.42 18.44
N ALA A 40 -9.90 34.62 17.88
CA ALA A 40 -9.62 34.39 16.46
C ALA A 40 -9.69 32.90 16.09
N GLY A 41 -9.18 32.01 16.97
CA GLY A 41 -9.31 30.57 16.85
C GLY A 41 -10.78 30.17 16.84
N LEU A 42 -11.55 30.59 17.83
CA LEU A 42 -13.00 30.38 17.90
C LEU A 42 -13.70 30.88 16.63
N LYS A 43 -13.35 32.08 16.14
CA LYS A 43 -13.92 32.62 14.89
C LYS A 43 -13.55 31.79 13.65
N LYS A 44 -12.34 31.21 13.61
CA LYS A 44 -11.93 30.26 12.56
C LYS A 44 -12.58 28.87 12.71
N PHE A 45 -12.96 28.47 13.91
CA PHE A 45 -13.68 27.21 14.16
C PHE A 45 -15.20 27.36 13.99
N ASP A 46 -15.78 28.55 14.23
CA ASP A 46 -17.18 28.90 13.93
C ASP A 46 -17.40 29.03 12.42
N ALA A 47 -16.38 29.50 11.69
CA ALA A 47 -16.31 29.35 10.25
C ALA A 47 -16.02 27.88 9.93
N ARG A 48 -17.08 27.05 9.97
CA ARG A 48 -17.11 25.63 9.64
C ARG A 48 -15.99 25.28 8.65
N VAL A 49 -14.91 24.71 9.15
CA VAL A 49 -14.09 23.83 8.33
C VAL A 49 -14.98 22.62 8.13
N GLU A 50 -15.87 22.68 7.12
CA GLU A 50 -16.46 21.47 6.60
C GLU A 50 -15.28 20.64 6.10
N PRO A 51 -15.01 19.47 6.69
CA PRO A 51 -14.08 18.55 6.10
C PRO A 51 -14.55 18.32 4.66
N ASP A 52 -13.66 18.45 3.67
CA ASP A 52 -14.01 18.25 2.25
C ASP A 52 -14.69 16.87 2.02
N GLU A 53 -14.42 15.93 2.92
CA GLU A 53 -15.05 14.62 2.99
C GLU A 53 -15.59 14.34 4.39
N SER A 54 -16.86 13.96 4.46
CA SER A 54 -17.51 13.52 5.67
C SER A 54 -16.86 12.26 6.24
N HIS A 55 -16.97 12.06 7.56
CA HIS A 55 -16.58 10.80 8.21
C HIS A 55 -17.26 9.56 7.62
N ARG A 56 -18.38 9.72 6.91
CA ARG A 56 -19.05 8.66 6.18
C ARG A 56 -18.30 8.32 4.88
N GLU A 57 -17.94 9.32 4.08
CA GLU A 57 -17.17 9.14 2.84
C GLU A 57 -15.79 8.52 3.14
N LEU A 58 -15.11 8.95 4.20
CA LEU A 58 -13.85 8.33 4.63
C LEU A 58 -14.01 6.86 5.03
N ARG A 59 -15.16 6.47 5.61
CA ARG A 59 -15.45 5.07 5.95
C ARG A 59 -15.75 4.23 4.72
N GLU A 60 -16.47 4.81 3.76
CA GLU A 60 -16.77 4.18 2.47
C GLU A 60 -15.48 3.93 1.70
N GLN A 61 -14.64 4.94 1.50
CA GLN A 61 -13.32 4.79 0.86
C GLN A 61 -12.44 3.75 1.57
N ARG A 62 -12.40 3.77 2.91
CA ARG A 62 -11.66 2.78 3.68
C ARG A 62 -12.18 1.36 3.43
N ASN A 63 -13.50 1.18 3.37
CA ASN A 63 -14.09 -0.12 3.09
C ASN A 63 -13.78 -0.56 1.66
N ASP A 64 -13.89 0.32 0.67
CA ASP A 64 -13.57 0.00 -0.73
C ASP A 64 -12.12 -0.45 -0.89
N ILE A 65 -11.17 0.27 -0.27
CA ILE A 65 -9.74 -0.09 -0.26
C ILE A 65 -9.54 -1.44 0.45
N LYS A 66 -10.25 -1.69 1.54
CA LYS A 66 -10.17 -2.96 2.27
C LYS A 66 -10.65 -4.11 1.40
N ASP A 67 -11.75 -3.94 0.69
CA ASP A 67 -12.33 -4.95 -0.19
C ASP A 67 -11.42 -5.22 -1.39
N GLU A 68 -10.81 -4.17 -1.97
CA GLU A 68 -9.81 -4.32 -3.03
C GLU A 68 -8.57 -5.07 -2.55
N LEU A 69 -8.08 -4.74 -1.34
CA LEU A 69 -6.95 -5.44 -0.73
C LEU A 69 -7.25 -6.91 -0.46
N GLU A 70 -8.46 -7.23 0.00
CA GLU A 70 -8.90 -8.61 0.24
C GLU A 70 -8.94 -9.39 -1.08
N ARG A 71 -9.55 -8.84 -2.14
CA ARG A 71 -9.54 -9.46 -3.48
C ARG A 71 -8.13 -9.69 -4.02
N ALA A 72 -7.23 -8.73 -3.81
CA ALA A 72 -5.83 -8.86 -4.24
C ALA A 72 -5.11 -10.00 -3.51
N ARG A 73 -5.35 -10.17 -2.20
CA ARG A 73 -4.81 -11.28 -1.40
C ARG A 73 -5.37 -12.62 -1.83
N ASP A 74 -6.69 -12.72 -2.04
CA ASP A 74 -7.32 -13.96 -2.53
C ASP A 74 -6.77 -14.37 -3.90
N ARG A 75 -6.48 -13.39 -4.77
CA ARG A 75 -5.83 -13.64 -6.06
C ARG A 75 -4.41 -14.15 -5.90
N ILE A 76 -3.63 -13.57 -4.97
CA ILE A 76 -2.28 -14.06 -4.64
C ILE A 76 -2.35 -15.50 -4.15
N ASP A 77 -3.22 -15.79 -3.17
CA ASP A 77 -3.38 -17.14 -2.62
C ASP A 77 -3.78 -18.15 -3.71
N THR A 78 -4.70 -17.78 -4.61
CA THR A 78 -5.09 -18.63 -5.74
C THR A 78 -3.90 -18.91 -6.68
N LEU A 79 -3.07 -17.90 -6.95
CA LEU A 79 -1.90 -18.03 -7.82
C LEU A 79 -0.79 -18.84 -7.13
N GLU A 80 -0.59 -18.65 -5.84
CA GLU A 80 0.35 -19.41 -5.02
C GLU A 80 -0.06 -20.88 -4.91
N ASP A 81 -1.35 -21.17 -4.73
CA ASP A 81 -1.89 -22.53 -4.73
C ASP A 81 -1.69 -23.22 -6.08
N GLN A 82 -1.84 -22.49 -7.19
CA GLN A 82 -1.57 -23.01 -8.54
C GLN A 82 -0.07 -23.29 -8.76
N LEU A 83 0.81 -22.42 -8.27
CA LEU A 83 2.27 -22.57 -8.38
C LEU A 83 2.78 -23.71 -7.50
N HIS A 84 2.48 -23.66 -6.21
CA HIS A 84 2.98 -24.63 -5.24
C HIS A 84 2.26 -25.97 -5.30
N GLY A 85 1.00 -25.98 -5.74
CA GLY A 85 0.23 -27.21 -5.95
C GLY A 85 0.93 -28.12 -6.94
N THR A 86 1.33 -27.62 -8.12
CA THR A 86 1.93 -28.46 -9.17
C THR A 86 3.31 -28.99 -8.77
N GLU A 87 4.13 -28.18 -8.11
CA GLU A 87 5.50 -28.53 -7.73
C GLU A 87 5.52 -29.50 -6.53
N ARG A 88 4.75 -29.22 -5.48
CA ARG A 88 4.65 -30.11 -4.32
C ARG A 88 3.95 -31.42 -4.66
N GLU A 89 2.92 -31.39 -5.49
CA GLU A 89 2.24 -32.60 -5.98
C GLU A 89 3.18 -33.45 -6.83
N THR A 90 4.05 -32.83 -7.63
CA THR A 90 5.07 -33.56 -8.40
C THR A 90 6.06 -34.27 -7.48
N ILE A 91 6.59 -33.56 -6.47
CA ILE A 91 7.51 -34.15 -5.50
C ILE A 91 6.82 -35.31 -4.75
N ARG A 92 5.59 -35.09 -4.27
CA ARG A 92 4.81 -36.12 -3.58
C ARG A 92 4.63 -37.35 -4.45
N THR A 93 4.13 -37.16 -5.67
CA THR A 93 3.88 -38.25 -6.64
C THR A 93 5.16 -39.03 -6.95
N TYR A 94 6.29 -38.34 -7.11
CA TYR A 94 7.56 -39.00 -7.40
C TYR A 94 8.08 -39.82 -6.22
N VAL A 95 8.00 -39.29 -4.99
CA VAL A 95 8.42 -39.98 -3.77
C VAL A 95 7.50 -41.16 -3.45
N GLU A 96 6.20 -41.04 -3.69
CA GLU A 96 5.25 -42.16 -3.54
C GLU A 96 5.56 -43.30 -4.52
N LYS A 97 5.97 -42.99 -5.75
CA LYS A 97 6.35 -43.99 -6.75
C LYS A 97 7.76 -44.55 -6.53
N ASN A 98 8.64 -43.80 -5.85
CA ASN A 98 10.03 -44.15 -5.60
C ASN A 98 10.37 -43.97 -4.11
N PRO A 99 9.85 -44.84 -3.22
CA PRO A 99 10.11 -44.73 -1.79
C PRO A 99 11.61 -44.90 -1.50
N GLY A 100 12.17 -43.96 -0.75
CA GLY A 100 13.61 -43.90 -0.46
C GLY A 100 14.43 -43.09 -1.47
N ALA A 101 13.78 -42.41 -2.43
CA ALA A 101 14.45 -41.47 -3.33
C ALA A 101 15.26 -40.42 -2.55
N THR A 102 16.47 -40.18 -3.06
CA THR A 102 17.39 -39.18 -2.53
C THR A 102 16.98 -37.77 -2.98
N TYR A 103 17.49 -36.76 -2.28
CA TYR A 103 17.28 -35.36 -2.66
C TYR A 103 17.72 -35.07 -4.10
N GLU A 104 18.81 -35.69 -4.54
CA GLU A 104 19.39 -35.49 -5.87
C GLU A 104 18.50 -36.08 -6.97
N GLU A 105 17.92 -37.26 -6.74
CA GLU A 105 16.95 -37.89 -7.65
C GLU A 105 15.65 -37.08 -7.75
N VAL A 106 15.14 -36.57 -6.62
CA VAL A 106 13.95 -35.69 -6.61
C VAL A 106 14.24 -34.40 -7.37
N THR A 107 15.40 -33.79 -7.16
CA THR A 107 15.81 -32.55 -7.83
C THR A 107 15.95 -32.75 -9.33
N GLN A 108 16.62 -33.83 -9.76
CA GLN A 108 16.74 -34.16 -11.17
C GLN A 108 15.38 -34.38 -11.82
N HIS A 109 14.47 -35.10 -11.14
CA HIS A 109 13.11 -35.30 -11.64
C HIS A 109 12.35 -33.98 -11.83
N ILE A 110 12.50 -33.03 -10.91
CA ILE A 110 11.89 -31.70 -11.04
C ILE A 110 12.46 -30.97 -12.26
N ILE A 111 13.78 -31.01 -12.48
CA ILE A 111 14.45 -30.37 -13.62
C ILE A 111 13.96 -30.99 -14.94
N ASP A 112 13.88 -32.32 -15.00
CA ASP A 112 13.46 -33.03 -16.21
C ASP A 112 11.99 -32.76 -16.57
N THR A 113 11.16 -32.54 -15.56
CA THR A 113 9.72 -32.26 -15.74
C THR A 113 9.38 -30.77 -15.74
N ALA A 114 10.36 -29.90 -15.48
CA ALA A 114 10.14 -28.45 -15.45
C ALA A 114 9.71 -27.87 -16.80
N PRO A 115 10.31 -28.21 -17.96
CA PRO A 115 9.94 -27.63 -19.25
C PRO A 115 8.47 -27.85 -19.60
N ASP A 116 7.95 -29.07 -19.41
CA ASP A 116 6.56 -29.40 -19.72
C ASP A 116 5.56 -28.62 -18.85
N ARG A 117 5.93 -28.33 -17.59
CA ARG A 117 5.09 -27.56 -16.67
C ARG A 117 5.20 -26.05 -16.91
N ILE A 118 6.41 -25.56 -17.18
CA ILE A 118 6.67 -24.14 -17.42
C ILE A 118 5.81 -23.64 -18.58
N ASN A 119 5.61 -24.45 -19.63
CA ASN A 119 4.69 -24.09 -20.73
C ASN A 119 3.27 -23.80 -20.24
N GLY A 120 2.69 -24.66 -19.39
CA GLY A 120 1.36 -24.42 -18.81
C GLY A 120 1.31 -23.20 -17.90
N HIS A 121 2.41 -22.91 -17.17
CA HIS A 121 2.51 -21.70 -16.35
C HIS A 121 2.63 -20.43 -17.20
N LEU A 122 3.39 -20.47 -18.30
CA LEU A 122 3.53 -19.34 -19.21
C LEU A 122 2.22 -19.04 -19.94
N ASP A 123 1.48 -20.07 -20.37
CA ASP A 123 0.14 -19.91 -20.96
C ASP A 123 -0.85 -19.26 -19.97
N ALA A 124 -0.78 -19.63 -18.69
CA ALA A 124 -1.65 -19.04 -17.66
C ALA A 124 -1.32 -17.57 -17.36
N LEU A 125 -0.06 -17.16 -17.54
CA LEU A 125 0.39 -15.79 -17.30
C LEU A 125 0.26 -14.89 -18.54
N GLN A 126 0.13 -15.49 -19.73
CA GLN A 126 0.03 -14.80 -21.02
C GLN A 126 -1.22 -13.91 -21.08
N GLY A 127 -1.02 -12.62 -21.38
CA GLY A 127 -2.08 -11.61 -21.49
C GLY A 127 -2.52 -11.00 -20.15
N ASP A 128 -2.28 -11.69 -19.03
CA ASP A 128 -2.57 -11.17 -17.68
C ASP A 128 -1.37 -10.41 -17.09
N SER A 129 -0.17 -10.99 -17.19
CA SER A 129 1.04 -10.46 -16.53
C SER A 129 2.29 -10.50 -17.41
N ILE A 130 2.31 -11.38 -18.41
CA ILE A 130 3.38 -11.44 -19.40
C ILE A 130 2.81 -11.42 -20.83
N GLU A 131 3.58 -10.88 -21.76
CA GLU A 131 3.34 -11.00 -23.20
C GLU A 131 4.53 -11.71 -23.85
N THR A 132 4.23 -12.58 -24.80
CA THR A 132 5.21 -13.31 -25.61
C THR A 132 5.35 -12.65 -26.98
N VAL A 133 6.57 -12.21 -27.32
CA VAL A 133 6.92 -11.68 -28.65
C VAL A 133 8.05 -12.52 -29.23
N GLY A 134 7.73 -13.35 -30.22
CA GLY A 134 8.66 -14.36 -30.74
C GLY A 134 8.96 -15.43 -29.68
N ASP A 135 10.22 -15.57 -29.29
CA ASP A 135 10.72 -16.53 -28.29
C ASP A 135 11.13 -15.86 -26.96
N ARG A 136 10.56 -14.68 -26.67
CA ARG A 136 10.92 -13.87 -25.51
C ARG A 136 9.67 -13.41 -24.76
N TYR A 137 9.76 -13.46 -23.44
CA TYR A 137 8.69 -13.07 -22.52
C TYR A 137 8.96 -11.68 -21.94
N TYR A 138 7.94 -10.83 -21.94
CA TYR A 138 7.97 -9.46 -21.45
C TYR A 138 6.87 -9.24 -20.42
N PRO A 139 7.02 -8.32 -19.44
CA PRO A 139 5.91 -7.93 -18.58
C PRO A 139 4.80 -7.25 -19.38
N ALA A 140 3.53 -7.56 -19.10
CA ALA A 140 2.37 -6.97 -19.79
C ALA A 140 2.25 -5.44 -19.63
N THR A 141 2.95 -4.86 -18.65
CA THR A 141 3.04 -3.40 -18.45
C THR A 141 3.99 -2.71 -19.42
N MET A 142 4.83 -3.47 -20.12
CA MET A 142 5.82 -2.97 -21.06
C MET A 142 5.23 -3.06 -22.47
N LYS A 143 4.78 -1.94 -23.04
CA LYS A 143 4.37 -1.93 -24.45
C LYS A 143 5.57 -2.34 -25.31
N PRO A 144 5.51 -3.47 -26.04
CA PRO A 144 6.61 -3.84 -26.90
C PRO A 144 6.75 -2.73 -27.97
N GLN A 145 7.92 -2.12 -28.06
CA GLN A 145 8.23 -1.28 -29.22
C GLN A 145 8.24 -2.19 -30.44
N GLU A 146 7.24 -2.06 -31.31
CA GLU A 146 7.30 -2.59 -32.66
C GLU A 146 8.61 -2.10 -33.31
N GLY A 147 9.53 -3.02 -33.58
CA GLY A 147 10.75 -2.74 -34.33
C GLY A 147 12.04 -2.99 -33.56
N VAL A 148 12.33 -4.24 -33.23
CA VAL A 148 13.70 -4.72 -33.48
C VAL A 148 13.60 -5.63 -34.67
N ALA A 149 13.74 -5.00 -35.84
CA ALA A 149 13.96 -5.69 -37.09
C ALA A 149 15.13 -6.65 -36.91
N ASP A 150 14.88 -7.87 -37.35
CA ASP A 150 15.84 -8.81 -37.91
C ASP A 150 17.18 -8.13 -38.25
N ALA A 151 18.21 -8.45 -37.46
CA ALA A 151 19.58 -8.07 -37.74
C ALA A 151 20.49 -9.25 -37.42
N ALA A 152 20.56 -10.14 -38.43
CA ALA A 152 21.70 -10.95 -38.86
C ALA A 152 22.41 -11.86 -37.84
#